data_AF-A0A925ZSQ2-F1
#
_entry.id   AF-A0A925ZSQ2-F1
#
_cell.length_a   1.000
_cell.length_b   1.000
_cell.length_c   1.000
_cell.angle_alpha   90.00
_cell.angle_beta   90.00
_cell.angle_gamma   90.00
#
_symmetry.space_group_name_H-M   'P 1'
#
loop_
_entity.id
_entity.type
_entity.pdbx_description
1 polymer ?
#
loop_
_entity_poly.entity_id
_entity_poly.type
_entity_poly.pdbx_seq_one_letter_code
_entity_poly.pdbx_strand_id
1 'polypeptide(L)'
;MPEFSHQEIIRVLFAHGRLGRVKETAVDYTTAEMMAVAAARALTNDDVCFVGIGAPSLACNLARLTHAPDITLIYESGTIGAQPDVLPLSIGDPELCETARCTVSVPEMFQYWLQGGRISVGFLGGAQLDRFANINSSVIGPYAQPTVRLPGGGGAPEIATSCRQVYVVMPQTRRAFVEKVDFITSFG
;
A
#
# COMPACT_ATOMS: atom_id res chain seq x y z
N MET A 1 -9.00 22.78 16.69
CA MET A 1 -9.31 21.36 16.39
C MET A 1 -10.49 21.34 15.44
N PRO A 2 -10.40 20.69 14.27
CA PRO A 2 -11.58 20.15 13.61
C PRO A 2 -11.72 18.67 14.00
N GLU A 3 -12.94 18.28 14.39
CA GLU A 3 -13.31 16.88 14.63
C GLU A 3 -13.33 16.13 13.30
N PHE A 4 -12.46 15.13 13.16
CA PHE A 4 -12.44 14.22 12.01
C PHE A 4 -13.30 13.00 12.33
N SER A 5 -14.31 12.77 11.49
CA SER A 5 -15.15 11.57 11.50
C SER A 5 -14.32 10.37 10.97
N HIS A 6 -14.15 9.34 11.80
CA HIS A 6 -13.28 8.18 11.56
C HIS A 6 -13.77 7.17 10.49
N GLN A 7 -14.72 7.50 9.60
CA GLN A 7 -15.45 6.47 8.83
C GLN A 7 -15.27 6.43 7.30
N GLU A 8 -14.34 7.18 6.69
CA GLU A 8 -14.17 7.17 5.21
C GLU A 8 -12.74 6.90 4.70
N ILE A 9 -11.89 6.26 5.50
CA ILE A 9 -10.42 6.30 5.30
C ILE A 9 -9.87 5.21 4.35
N ILE A 10 -10.61 4.13 4.03
CA ILE A 10 -10.09 3.02 3.23
C ILE A 10 -10.83 2.82 1.91
N ARG A 11 -10.09 2.89 0.79
CA ARG A 11 -10.59 2.55 -0.56
C ARG A 11 -9.89 1.29 -1.09
N VAL A 12 -10.69 0.35 -1.59
CA VAL A 12 -10.21 -0.89 -2.22
C VAL A 12 -10.39 -0.81 -3.73
N LEU A 13 -9.32 -1.11 -4.48
CA LEU A 13 -9.32 -1.13 -5.94
C LEU A 13 -9.33 -2.58 -6.45
N PHE A 14 -10.25 -2.90 -7.37
CA PHE A 14 -10.45 -4.25 -7.90
C PHE A 14 -10.20 -4.34 -9.42
N ALA A 15 -9.61 -5.45 -9.86
CA ALA A 15 -9.58 -5.85 -11.28
C ALA A 15 -10.45 -7.10 -11.47
N HIS A 16 -11.50 -7.00 -12.30
CA HIS A 16 -12.38 -8.13 -12.63
C HIS A 16 -11.87 -8.87 -13.88
N GLY A 17 -11.79 -10.20 -13.83
CA GLY A 17 -11.46 -11.05 -14.98
C GLY A 17 -12.70 -11.68 -15.60
N ARG A 18 -13.07 -11.24 -16.81
CA ARG A 18 -13.64 -12.02 -17.94
C ARG A 18 -14.06 -11.06 -19.06
N LEU A 19 -13.36 -11.10 -20.20
CA LEU A 19 -13.80 -10.41 -21.42
C LEU A 19 -13.86 -11.41 -22.59
N GLY A 20 -15.07 -11.52 -23.16
CA GLY A 20 -15.34 -12.21 -24.42
C GLY A 20 -14.77 -11.42 -25.59
N ARG A 21 -14.49 -12.15 -26.69
CA ARG A 21 -13.74 -11.68 -27.86
C ARG A 21 -14.36 -10.47 -28.57
N VAL A 22 -13.58 -9.39 -28.66
CA VAL A 22 -13.65 -8.38 -29.74
C VAL A 22 -12.25 -8.31 -30.36
N LYS A 23 -12.15 -8.46 -31.69
CA LYS A 23 -10.89 -8.34 -32.45
C LYS A 23 -10.64 -6.87 -32.77
N GLU A 24 -10.04 -6.18 -31.82
CA GLU A 24 -9.22 -5.00 -32.02
C GLU A 24 -7.76 -5.47 -31.85
N THR A 25 -6.74 -4.78 -32.36
CA THR A 25 -5.35 -5.08 -31.98
C THR A 25 -5.17 -4.73 -30.51
N ALA A 26 -5.71 -5.57 -29.63
CA ALA A 26 -5.70 -5.40 -28.19
C ALA A 26 -4.26 -5.62 -27.75
N VAL A 27 -3.67 -4.57 -27.19
CA VAL A 27 -2.47 -4.72 -26.38
C VAL A 27 -2.87 -5.64 -25.23
N ASP A 28 -2.29 -6.84 -25.18
CA ASP A 28 -2.54 -7.77 -24.08
C ASP A 28 -2.01 -7.16 -22.78
N TYR A 29 -2.88 -7.05 -21.77
CA TYR A 29 -2.52 -6.61 -20.43
C TYR A 29 -2.99 -7.62 -19.39
N THR A 30 -2.23 -7.70 -18.30
CA THR A 30 -2.52 -8.54 -17.16
C THR A 30 -3.45 -7.84 -16.16
N THR A 31 -4.11 -8.62 -15.31
CA THR A 31 -4.91 -8.07 -14.21
C THR A 31 -4.05 -7.32 -13.18
N ALA A 32 -2.78 -7.71 -13.04
CA ALA A 32 -1.82 -7.03 -12.16
C ALA A 32 -1.48 -5.62 -12.68
N GLU A 33 -1.25 -5.48 -13.99
CA GLU A 33 -1.01 -4.17 -14.62
C GLU A 33 -2.25 -3.27 -14.48
N MET A 34 -3.45 -3.81 -14.70
CA MET A 34 -4.68 -3.02 -14.52
C MET A 34 -4.88 -2.56 -13.07
N MET A 35 -4.54 -3.40 -12.09
CA MET A 35 -4.59 -3.03 -10.67
C MET A 35 -3.57 -1.94 -10.35
N ALA A 36 -2.34 -2.05 -10.87
CA ALA A 36 -1.30 -1.03 -10.69
C ALA A 36 -1.70 0.31 -11.33
N VAL A 37 -2.26 0.30 -12.55
CA VAL A 37 -2.77 1.49 -13.23
C VAL A 37 -3.91 2.13 -12.45
N ALA A 38 -4.86 1.33 -11.94
CA ALA A 38 -5.98 1.83 -11.15
C ALA A 38 -5.49 2.48 -9.84
N ALA A 39 -4.53 1.85 -9.16
CA ALA A 39 -3.92 2.39 -7.95
C ALA A 39 -3.10 3.66 -8.22
N ALA A 40 -2.33 3.69 -9.31
CA ALA A 40 -1.56 4.86 -9.71
C ALA A 40 -2.45 6.08 -9.97
N ARG A 41 -3.58 5.91 -10.67
CA ARG A 41 -4.54 6.99 -10.98
C ARG A 41 -5.23 7.59 -9.76
N ALA A 42 -5.12 6.94 -8.60
CA ALA A 42 -5.68 7.42 -7.35
C ALA A 42 -4.76 8.43 -6.64
N LEU A 43 -3.57 8.68 -7.19
CA LEU A 43 -2.52 9.56 -6.64
C LEU A 43 -2.43 10.88 -7.41
N THR A 44 -1.88 11.89 -6.75
CA THR A 44 -1.71 13.25 -7.27
C THR A 44 -0.30 13.78 -6.98
N ASN A 45 0.08 14.89 -7.63
CA ASN A 45 1.37 15.56 -7.40
C ASN A 45 1.57 16.00 -5.93
N ASP A 46 0.48 16.34 -5.25
CA ASP A 46 0.56 16.89 -3.89
C ASP A 46 0.63 15.79 -2.82
N ASP A 47 0.58 14.52 -3.21
CA ASP A 47 0.58 13.41 -2.27
C ASP A 47 1.97 13.15 -1.66
N VAL A 48 1.97 12.95 -0.35
CA VAL A 48 3.08 12.36 0.40
C VAL A 48 2.68 10.93 0.72
N CYS A 49 3.22 10.00 -0.04
CA CYS A 49 2.75 8.63 -0.10
C CYS A 49 3.69 7.69 0.65
N PHE A 50 3.19 7.04 1.70
CA PHE A 50 3.86 5.93 2.37
C PHE A 50 3.73 4.67 1.52
N VAL A 51 4.86 4.22 0.97
CA VAL A 51 4.93 3.15 -0.03
C VAL A 51 5.47 1.86 0.59
N GLY A 52 4.77 0.76 0.32
CA GLY A 52 5.27 -0.61 0.57
C GLY A 52 5.96 -1.22 -0.65
N ILE A 53 6.48 -2.44 -0.52
CA ILE A 53 7.10 -3.17 -1.64
C ILE A 53 6.07 -3.90 -2.50
N GLY A 54 6.40 -4.18 -3.76
CA GLY A 54 5.54 -4.93 -4.69
C GLY A 54 4.52 -4.04 -5.40
N ALA A 55 3.26 -4.46 -5.44
CA ALA A 55 2.19 -3.74 -6.16
C ALA A 55 2.01 -2.28 -5.72
N PRO A 56 2.07 -1.93 -4.41
CA PRO A 56 2.13 -0.54 -3.96
C PRO A 56 3.27 0.28 -4.60
N SER A 57 4.51 -0.24 -4.57
CA SER A 57 5.67 0.43 -5.15
C SER A 57 5.52 0.63 -6.65
N LEU A 58 5.00 -0.38 -7.36
CA LEU A 58 4.72 -0.30 -8.78
C LEU A 58 3.70 0.80 -9.10
N ALA A 59 2.60 0.89 -8.35
CA ALA A 59 1.57 1.91 -8.56
C ALA A 59 2.11 3.33 -8.29
N CYS A 60 2.85 3.52 -7.19
CA CYS A 60 3.41 4.81 -6.82
C CYS A 60 4.46 5.29 -7.83
N ASN A 61 5.37 4.40 -8.26
CA ASN A 61 6.36 4.75 -9.27
C ASN A 61 5.75 4.93 -10.66
N LEU A 62 4.69 4.19 -11.00
CA LEU A 62 3.93 4.44 -12.22
C LEU A 62 3.29 5.83 -12.20
N ALA A 63 2.71 6.27 -11.08
CA ALA A 63 2.17 7.62 -10.94
C ALA A 63 3.28 8.67 -11.13
N ARG A 64 4.40 8.52 -10.41
CA ARG A 64 5.60 9.36 -10.51
C ARG A 64 6.11 9.51 -11.94
N LEU A 65 6.21 8.40 -12.68
CA LEU A 65 6.75 8.41 -14.04
C LEU A 65 5.74 8.85 -15.12
N THR A 66 4.50 9.15 -14.76
CA THR A 66 3.44 9.48 -15.73
C THR A 66 2.76 10.82 -15.48
N HIS A 67 1.86 10.88 -14.50
CA HIS A 67 0.94 12.00 -14.31
C HIS A 67 1.15 12.75 -13.00
N ALA A 68 1.94 12.20 -12.08
CA ALA A 68 2.24 12.78 -10.78
C ALA A 68 3.76 12.89 -10.54
N PRO A 69 4.54 13.57 -11.41
CA PRO A 69 6.00 13.65 -11.29
C PRO A 69 6.52 14.27 -9.99
N ASP A 70 5.72 15.08 -9.31
CA ASP A 70 6.11 15.79 -8.09
C ASP A 70 5.68 15.05 -6.80
N ILE A 71 5.05 13.88 -6.92
CA ILE A 71 4.65 13.06 -5.77
C ILE A 71 5.84 12.71 -4.88
N THR A 72 5.66 12.82 -3.56
CA THR A 72 6.71 12.46 -2.59
C THR A 72 6.51 11.02 -2.14
N LEU A 73 7.42 10.12 -2.54
CA LEU A 73 7.43 8.73 -2.07
C LEU A 73 8.32 8.58 -0.84
N ILE A 74 7.79 7.94 0.20
CA ILE A 74 8.54 7.62 1.43
C ILE A 74 8.38 6.15 1.77
N TYR A 75 9.43 5.56 2.36
CA TYR A 75 9.46 4.14 2.72
C TYR A 75 9.82 3.97 4.20
N GLU A 76 9.38 2.87 4.83
CA GLU A 76 9.52 2.68 6.30
C GLU A 76 10.98 2.59 6.78
N SER A 77 11.94 2.34 5.88
CA SER A 77 13.37 2.37 6.17
C SER A 77 13.90 3.77 6.49
N GLY A 78 13.10 4.81 6.26
CA GLY A 78 13.44 6.20 6.57
C GLY A 78 13.80 7.05 5.35
N THR A 79 13.56 6.56 4.13
CA THR A 79 13.85 7.32 2.91
C THR A 79 12.73 8.30 2.60
N ILE A 80 13.09 9.55 2.28
CA ILE A 80 12.14 10.61 1.94
C ILE A 80 12.39 11.10 0.53
N GLY A 81 11.34 11.11 -0.30
CA GLY A 81 11.42 11.51 -1.69
C GLY A 81 12.27 10.54 -2.51
N ALA A 82 12.15 9.24 -2.25
CA ALA A 82 12.84 8.21 -3.02
C ALA A 82 12.30 8.17 -4.47
N GLN A 83 13.21 8.04 -5.43
CA GLN A 83 12.91 8.06 -6.85
C GLN A 83 13.57 6.88 -7.58
N PRO A 84 13.24 5.63 -7.18
CA PRO A 84 13.94 4.45 -7.67
C PRO A 84 13.78 4.29 -9.18
N ASP A 85 14.88 4.07 -9.89
CA ASP A 85 14.94 3.74 -11.32
C ASP A 85 14.55 2.28 -11.57
N VAL A 86 14.85 1.41 -10.61
CA VAL A 86 14.42 0.01 -10.59
C VAL A 86 13.55 -0.23 -9.37
N LEU A 87 12.45 -0.97 -9.52
CA LEU A 87 11.58 -1.25 -8.38
C LEU A 87 12.36 -2.01 -7.28
N PRO A 88 12.36 -1.48 -6.03
CA PRO A 88 13.13 -2.06 -4.94
C PRO A 88 12.59 -3.45 -4.58
N LEU A 89 13.50 -4.39 -4.31
CA LEU A 89 13.15 -5.76 -3.93
C LEU A 89 12.74 -5.87 -2.46
N SER A 90 13.16 -4.91 -1.64
CA SER A 90 12.91 -4.86 -0.20
C SER A 90 12.92 -3.42 0.30
N ILE A 91 12.37 -3.20 1.48
CA ILE A 91 12.45 -1.92 2.19
C ILE A 91 13.91 -1.52 2.51
N GLY A 92 14.79 -2.51 2.65
CA GLY A 92 16.23 -2.28 2.86
C GLY A 92 17.06 -2.23 1.58
N ASP A 93 16.43 -2.14 0.41
CA ASP A 93 17.14 -2.07 -0.88
C ASP A 93 17.89 -0.73 -1.00
N PRO A 94 19.21 -0.72 -1.31
CA PRO A 94 20.01 0.50 -1.41
C PRO A 94 19.46 1.51 -2.42
N GLU A 95 18.77 1.05 -3.46
CA GLU A 95 18.10 1.89 -4.46
C GLU A 95 17.23 2.98 -3.81
N LEU A 96 16.56 2.63 -2.70
CA LEU A 96 15.70 3.56 -1.97
C LEU A 96 16.49 4.70 -1.32
N CYS A 97 17.70 4.42 -0.82
CA CYS A 97 18.55 5.42 -0.19
C CYS A 97 19.33 6.24 -1.22
N GLU A 98 19.82 5.60 -2.29
CA GLU A 98 20.60 6.24 -3.35
C GLU A 98 19.78 7.28 -4.12
N THR A 99 18.48 7.04 -4.29
CA THR A 99 17.57 7.93 -5.01
C THR A 99 16.75 8.86 -4.09
N ALA A 100 16.94 8.79 -2.78
CA ALA A 100 16.22 9.63 -1.83
C ALA A 100 16.79 11.04 -1.74
N ARG A 101 15.90 12.00 -1.46
CA ARG A 101 16.31 13.37 -1.12
C ARG A 101 17.04 13.43 0.22
N CYS A 102 16.58 12.64 1.18
CA CYS A 102 17.25 12.45 2.47
C CYS A 102 16.81 11.15 3.13
N THR A 103 17.57 10.73 4.13
CA THR A 103 17.22 9.62 5.01
C THR A 103 17.08 10.11 6.43
N VAL A 104 16.11 9.55 7.15
CA VAL A 104 15.86 9.79 8.57
C VAL A 104 15.89 8.47 9.32
N SER A 105 15.97 8.53 10.64
CA SER A 105 15.87 7.31 11.45
C SER A 105 14.45 6.73 11.35
N VAL A 106 14.32 5.40 11.46
CA VAL A 106 13.00 4.75 11.50
C VAL A 106 12.10 5.34 12.61
N PRO A 107 12.58 5.58 13.86
CA PRO A 107 11.77 6.25 14.86
C PRO A 107 11.24 7.63 14.43
N GLU A 108 12.05 8.43 13.73
CA GLU A 108 11.62 9.73 13.20
C GLU A 108 10.56 9.59 12.10
N MET A 109 10.73 8.64 11.17
CA MET A 109 9.74 8.34 10.12
C MET A 109 8.36 8.05 10.71
N PHE A 110 8.29 7.22 11.76
CA PHE A 110 7.02 6.89 12.39
C PHE A 110 6.49 8.00 13.30
N GLN A 111 7.32 8.64 14.12
CA GLN A 111 6.84 9.62 15.12
C GLN A 111 6.60 11.02 14.53
N TYR A 112 7.54 11.54 13.74
CA TYR A 112 7.47 12.91 13.24
C TYR A 112 6.73 12.99 11.91
N TRP A 113 7.00 12.08 10.98
CA TRP A 113 6.38 12.12 9.65
C TRP A 113 4.98 11.50 9.66
N LEU A 114 4.87 10.24 10.08
CA LEU A 114 3.59 9.51 10.04
C LEU A 114 2.62 9.98 11.13
N GLN A 115 2.93 9.75 12.40
CA GLN A 115 2.05 10.14 13.52
C GLN A 115 1.92 11.67 13.65
N GLY A 116 2.88 12.43 13.13
CA GLY A 116 2.80 13.88 13.02
C GLY A 116 1.86 14.39 11.91
N GLY A 117 1.19 13.50 11.16
CA GLY A 117 0.16 13.85 10.19
C GLY A 117 0.68 14.48 8.89
N ARG A 118 1.94 14.24 8.53
CA ARG A 118 2.62 14.79 7.34
C ARG A 118 2.50 13.91 6.10
N ILE A 119 1.86 12.75 6.24
CA ILE A 119 1.71 11.75 5.19
C ILE A 119 0.24 11.73 4.77
N SER A 120 -0.03 11.95 3.48
CA SER A 120 -1.40 12.03 2.97
C SER A 120 -1.97 10.64 2.68
N VAL A 121 -1.19 9.79 2.02
CA VAL A 121 -1.64 8.49 1.51
C VAL A 121 -0.76 7.37 2.03
N GLY A 122 -1.37 6.26 2.46
CA GLY A 122 -0.67 5.01 2.74
C GLY A 122 -1.15 3.89 1.82
N PHE A 123 -0.23 3.08 1.29
CA PHE A 123 -0.61 1.83 0.63
C PHE A 123 -0.37 0.63 1.53
N LEU A 124 -1.39 -0.21 1.64
CA LEU A 124 -1.34 -1.46 2.39
C LEU A 124 -1.74 -2.66 1.52
N GLY A 125 -1.37 -3.83 2.00
CA GLY A 125 -1.82 -5.12 1.50
C GLY A 125 -1.86 -6.11 2.66
N GLY A 126 -2.35 -7.32 2.40
CA GLY A 126 -2.41 -8.36 3.42
C GLY A 126 -2.68 -9.75 2.84
N ALA A 127 -2.77 -10.73 3.72
CA ALA A 127 -3.24 -12.06 3.37
C ALA A 127 -4.76 -12.16 3.42
N GLN A 128 -5.41 -11.47 4.36
CA GLN A 128 -6.86 -11.34 4.44
C GLN A 128 -7.28 -9.87 4.62
N LEU A 129 -8.46 -9.54 4.10
CA LEU A 129 -9.19 -8.31 4.28
C LEU A 129 -10.64 -8.67 4.58
N ASP A 130 -11.23 -8.07 5.61
CA ASP A 130 -12.65 -8.28 5.92
C ASP A 130 -13.57 -7.14 5.49
N ARG A 131 -14.87 -7.28 5.75
CA ARG A 131 -15.92 -6.32 5.37
C ARG A 131 -15.81 -4.96 6.05
N PHE A 132 -15.00 -4.83 7.10
CA PHE A 132 -14.71 -3.58 7.80
C PHE A 132 -13.31 -3.08 7.45
N ALA A 133 -12.70 -3.61 6.39
CA ALA A 133 -11.36 -3.30 5.95
C ALA A 133 -10.24 -3.63 6.97
N ASN A 134 -10.51 -4.51 7.96
CA ASN A 134 -9.43 -5.02 8.81
C ASN A 134 -8.50 -5.90 7.97
N ILE A 135 -7.19 -5.72 8.16
CA ILE A 135 -6.16 -6.43 7.42
C ILE A 135 -5.47 -7.45 8.32
N ASN A 136 -5.26 -8.64 7.79
CA ASN A 136 -4.42 -9.66 8.40
C ASN A 136 -3.17 -9.92 7.57
N SER A 137 -2.02 -9.69 8.18
CA SER A 137 -0.70 -10.08 7.67
C SER A 137 0.13 -10.82 8.72
N SER A 138 -0.51 -11.31 9.80
CA SER A 138 0.16 -11.94 10.95
C SER A 138 0.05 -13.46 10.97
N VAL A 139 -1.17 -14.02 10.96
CA VAL A 139 -1.40 -15.47 11.11
C VAL A 139 -2.68 -15.92 10.39
N ILE A 140 -2.70 -17.14 9.85
CA ILE A 140 -3.92 -17.83 9.42
C ILE A 140 -4.24 -18.93 10.44
N GLY A 141 -5.48 -18.99 10.90
CA GLY A 141 -5.93 -19.85 12.00
C GLY A 141 -5.65 -19.29 13.41
N PRO A 142 -5.75 -20.14 14.46
CA PRO A 142 -5.59 -19.70 15.85
C PRO A 142 -4.22 -19.09 16.15
N TYR A 143 -4.18 -17.94 16.82
CA TYR A 143 -2.92 -17.22 17.06
C TYR A 143 -1.84 -18.02 17.80
N ALA A 144 -2.24 -18.80 18.83
CA ALA A 144 -1.29 -19.58 19.64
C ALA A 144 -0.70 -20.79 18.89
N GLN A 145 -1.39 -21.29 17.85
CA GLN A 145 -0.96 -22.42 17.04
C GLN A 145 -1.45 -22.21 15.59
N PRO A 146 -0.82 -21.30 14.84
CA PRO A 146 -1.31 -20.89 13.53
C PRO A 146 -1.08 -21.99 12.49
N THR A 147 -2.00 -22.11 11.54
CA THR A 147 -1.81 -22.97 10.36
C THR A 147 -0.73 -22.40 9.45
N VAL A 148 -0.69 -21.06 9.31
CA VAL A 148 0.35 -20.34 8.56
C VAL A 148 0.80 -19.13 9.37
N ARG A 149 2.12 -18.98 9.58
CA ARG A 149 2.72 -17.75 10.09
C ARG A 149 3.08 -16.84 8.92
N LEU A 150 2.60 -15.60 8.96
CA LEU A 150 2.84 -14.60 7.93
C LEU A 150 3.95 -13.62 8.40
N PRO A 151 4.45 -12.73 7.52
CA PRO A 151 5.54 -11.82 7.85
C PRO A 151 5.30 -10.91 9.06
N GLY A 152 4.04 -10.61 9.40
CA GLY A 152 3.66 -9.74 10.51
C GLY A 152 3.17 -8.36 10.06
N GLY A 153 2.99 -7.46 11.03
CA GLY A 153 2.46 -6.12 10.78
C GLY A 153 3.45 -5.13 10.18
N GLY A 154 4.74 -5.21 10.55
CA GLY A 154 5.68 -4.15 10.20
C GLY A 154 5.15 -2.77 10.60
N GLY A 155 5.31 -1.76 9.75
CA GLY A 155 4.69 -0.45 9.91
C GLY A 155 3.19 -0.37 9.59
N ALA A 156 2.56 -1.43 9.07
CA ALA A 156 1.18 -1.37 8.56
C ALA A 156 0.13 -0.91 9.58
N PRO A 157 0.19 -1.26 10.88
CA PRO A 157 -0.79 -0.77 11.86
C PRO A 157 -0.73 0.74 12.07
N GLU A 158 0.47 1.31 12.05
CA GLU A 158 0.70 2.75 12.18
C GLU A 158 0.24 3.48 10.91
N ILE A 159 0.52 2.92 9.73
CA ILE A 159 0.07 3.48 8.44
C ILE A 159 -1.46 3.51 8.39
N ALA A 160 -2.11 2.41 8.79
CA ALA A 160 -3.57 2.30 8.80
C ALA A 160 -4.24 3.36 9.67
N THR A 161 -3.61 3.74 10.78
CA THR A 161 -4.19 4.64 11.78
C THR A 161 -3.78 6.10 11.62
N SER A 162 -2.64 6.38 10.99
CA SER A 162 -2.04 7.72 10.96
C SER A 162 -2.02 8.39 9.57
N CYS A 163 -2.14 7.63 8.49
CA CYS A 163 -2.32 8.22 7.16
C CYS A 163 -3.73 8.82 7.02
N ARG A 164 -3.85 9.94 6.30
CA ARG A 164 -5.16 10.58 6.06
C ARG A 164 -6.08 9.71 5.20
N GLN A 165 -5.49 8.99 4.26
CA GLN A 165 -6.19 8.05 3.39
C GLN A 165 -5.33 6.81 3.16
N VAL A 166 -5.97 5.65 3.11
CA VAL A 166 -5.30 4.36 2.90
C VAL A 166 -5.91 3.63 1.71
N TYR A 167 -5.04 3.19 0.80
CA TYR A 167 -5.40 2.32 -0.31
C TYR A 167 -4.94 0.89 -0.02
N VAL A 168 -5.86 -0.06 -0.10
CA VAL A 168 -5.53 -1.49 0.00
C VAL A 168 -5.46 -2.10 -1.39
N VAL A 169 -4.29 -2.62 -1.76
CA VAL A 169 -4.02 -3.19 -3.08
C VAL A 169 -3.61 -4.65 -2.93
N MET A 170 -4.50 -5.56 -3.31
CA MET A 170 -4.24 -7.00 -3.25
C MET A 170 -5.16 -7.80 -4.20
N PRO A 171 -4.73 -8.99 -4.66
CA PRO A 171 -5.57 -9.83 -5.50
C PRO A 171 -6.85 -10.29 -4.81
N GLN A 172 -7.99 -10.12 -5.50
CA GLN A 172 -9.28 -10.57 -4.98
C GLN A 172 -9.46 -12.09 -5.13
N THR A 173 -9.47 -12.79 -4.01
CA THR A 173 -9.75 -14.23 -3.95
C THR A 173 -10.60 -14.55 -2.72
N ARG A 174 -11.30 -15.69 -2.70
CA ARG A 174 -12.12 -16.11 -1.55
C ARG A 174 -11.32 -16.30 -0.25
N ARG A 175 -10.03 -16.64 -0.35
CA ARG A 175 -9.14 -16.76 0.81
C ARG A 175 -8.63 -15.42 1.32
N ALA A 176 -8.67 -14.39 0.47
CA ALA A 176 -8.15 -13.07 0.76
C ALA A 176 -9.26 -12.10 1.20
N PHE A 177 -10.45 -12.20 0.62
CA PHE A 177 -11.60 -11.38 0.98
C PHE A 177 -12.57 -12.25 1.77
N VAL A 178 -12.51 -12.10 3.10
CA VAL A 178 -13.19 -12.98 4.07
C VAL A 178 -14.27 -12.20 4.81
N GLU A 179 -15.21 -12.90 5.45
CA GLU A 179 -16.22 -12.23 6.28
C GLU A 179 -15.59 -11.59 7.53
N LYS A 180 -14.62 -12.28 8.13
CA LYS A 180 -13.87 -11.88 9.31
C LYS A 180 -12.44 -12.41 9.19
N VAL A 181 -11.45 -11.57 9.48
CA VAL A 181 -10.04 -12.00 9.52
C VAL A 181 -9.74 -12.90 10.72
N ASP A 182 -8.78 -13.80 10.56
CA ASP A 182 -8.34 -14.67 11.66
C ASP A 182 -7.61 -13.88 12.76
N PHE A 183 -6.92 -12.80 12.37
CA PHE A 183 -6.23 -11.88 13.25
C PHE A 183 -6.25 -10.47 12.67
N ILE A 184 -6.59 -9.47 13.49
CA ILE A 184 -6.52 -8.07 13.09
C ILE A 184 -5.08 -7.60 13.28
N THR A 185 -4.32 -7.53 12.20
CA THR A 185 -2.99 -6.94 12.22
C THR A 185 -3.08 -5.43 12.16
N SER A 186 -3.86 -4.91 11.20
CA SER A 186 -4.16 -3.50 11.05
C SER A 186 -5.66 -3.31 11.06
N PHE A 187 -6.14 -2.37 11.88
CA PHE A 187 -7.56 -2.05 11.99
C PHE A 187 -8.02 -1.22 10.77
N GLY A 188 -9.26 -1.46 10.33
CA GLY A 188 -9.85 -0.79 9.16
C GLY A 188 -10.67 0.46 9.46
#